data_AF-A0A1Y3NEA3-F1
#
_entry.id   AF-A0A1Y3NEA3-F1
#
_cell.length_a   1.000
_cell.length_b   1.000
_cell.length_c   1.000
_cell.angle_alpha   90.00
_cell.angle_beta   90.00
_cell.angle_gamma   90.00
#
_symmetry.space_group_name_H-M   'P 1'
#
loop_
_entity.id
_entity.type
_entity.pdbx_description
1 polymer ?
#
loop_
_entity_poly.entity_id
_entity_poly.type
_entity_poly.pdbx_seq_one_letter_code
_entity_poly.pdbx_strand_id
1 'polypeptide(L)'
;MIIIIVTFSAGEDIDIIVLDTSFNFDYFEFQNYSNRTTICRAYITENSEVVVLPHASQCGYLTHTHGQVVADMAGGDKSGAAKNANIYGVAIPESDGEKKYIYLKDVLPALNYILKYMIRPHKTIINISHTFLLKKNTSDYNKYEEVINNIVKKGAIVVACAGNDNMDVEFNTSDSLNKKDGKKTVPCTFDSTICVGGIDSQQISDYNNLFIM
;
A
#
# COMPACT_ATOMS: atom_id res chain seq x y z
N MET A 1 -6.13 -4.00 -6.54
CA MET A 1 -6.75 -2.82 -7.20
C MET A 1 -6.15 -1.57 -6.59
N ILE A 2 -5.54 -0.70 -7.40
CA ILE A 2 -4.93 0.56 -6.96
C ILE A 2 -5.53 1.65 -7.83
N ILE A 3 -6.14 2.67 -7.22
CA ILE A 3 -6.54 3.89 -7.94
C ILE A 3 -5.45 4.92 -7.67
N ILE A 4 -4.64 5.20 -8.69
CA ILE A 4 -3.75 6.36 -8.68
C ILE A 4 -4.39 7.41 -9.58
N ILE A 5 -4.90 8.48 -8.98
CA ILE A 5 -5.33 9.65 -9.75
C ILE A 5 -4.05 10.42 -10.12
N VAL A 6 -3.48 10.13 -11.28
CA VAL A 6 -2.48 11.02 -11.90
C VAL A 6 -2.95 11.39 -13.29
N THR A 7 -3.21 12.67 -13.53
CA THR A 7 -3.57 13.15 -14.88
C THR A 7 -2.60 14.23 -15.35
N PHE A 8 -2.38 14.21 -16.68
CA PHE A 8 -1.51 15.01 -17.56
C PHE A 8 -0.09 14.51 -17.89
N SER A 9 0.73 14.01 -16.94
CA SER A 9 2.11 13.55 -17.23
C SER A 9 2.39 12.06 -16.97
N ALA A 10 1.35 11.28 -16.69
CA ALA A 10 1.45 9.86 -16.32
C ALA A 10 2.38 9.57 -15.13
N GLY A 11 2.47 10.49 -14.16
CA GLY A 11 3.29 10.30 -12.95
C GLY A 11 4.66 10.96 -12.96
N GLU A 12 5.02 11.71 -14.01
CA GLU A 12 6.33 12.36 -14.06
C GLU A 12 6.61 13.24 -12.82
N ASP A 13 7.81 13.10 -12.25
CA ASP A 13 8.24 13.77 -11.01
C ASP A 13 7.37 13.44 -9.78
N ILE A 14 6.65 12.31 -9.79
CA ILE A 14 5.95 11.76 -8.62
C ILE A 14 6.68 10.52 -8.13
N ASP A 15 6.81 10.42 -6.81
CA ASP A 15 7.35 9.25 -6.12
C ASP A 15 6.20 8.41 -5.57
N ILE A 16 6.09 7.18 -6.04
CA ILE A 16 5.18 6.18 -5.48
C ILE A 16 6.00 5.23 -4.64
N ILE A 17 5.76 5.24 -3.33
CA ILE A 17 6.34 4.31 -2.38
C ILE A 17 5.34 3.18 -2.17
N VAL A 18 5.74 1.96 -2.47
CA VAL A 18 4.94 0.76 -2.24
C VAL A 18 5.47 0.06 -0.99
N LEU A 19 4.65 -0.03 0.04
CA LEU A 19 4.93 -0.77 1.26
C LEU A 19 4.24 -2.14 1.19
N ASP A 20 5.02 -3.19 0.93
CA ASP A 20 4.49 -4.54 0.65
C ASP A 20 5.59 -5.61 0.87
N THR A 21 5.36 -6.87 0.53
CA THR A 21 6.21 -8.01 0.96
C THR A 21 7.47 -8.21 0.14
N SER A 22 7.42 -8.05 -1.19
CA SER A 22 8.55 -8.33 -2.07
C SER A 22 8.51 -7.52 -3.36
N PHE A 23 9.69 -7.23 -3.92
CA PHE A 23 9.84 -6.45 -5.12
C PHE A 23 10.93 -7.04 -6.02
N ASN A 24 10.61 -7.17 -7.30
CA ASN A 24 11.57 -7.48 -8.35
C ASN A 24 11.43 -6.47 -9.49
N PHE A 25 12.26 -5.43 -9.45
CA PHE A 25 12.32 -4.40 -10.49
C PHE A 25 13.18 -4.80 -11.69
N ASP A 26 13.73 -6.01 -11.71
CA ASP A 26 14.26 -6.63 -12.94
C ASP A 26 13.15 -7.28 -13.79
N TYR A 27 11.89 -7.23 -13.34
CA TYR A 27 10.75 -7.67 -14.14
C TYR A 27 10.54 -6.75 -15.35
N PHE A 28 10.13 -7.31 -16.49
CA PHE A 28 10.14 -6.61 -17.79
C PHE A 28 9.30 -5.32 -17.83
N GLU A 29 8.27 -5.21 -16.98
CA GLU A 29 7.45 -3.99 -16.84
C GLU A 29 8.23 -2.80 -16.24
N PHE A 30 9.43 -3.02 -15.70
CA PHE A 30 10.28 -1.98 -15.10
C PHE A 30 11.60 -1.75 -15.86
N GLN A 31 11.95 -2.58 -16.85
CA GLN A 31 13.26 -2.54 -17.51
C GLN A 31 13.39 -1.51 -18.64
N ASN A 32 12.30 -1.03 -19.25
CA ASN A 32 12.33 -0.27 -20.50
C ASN A 32 12.21 1.26 -20.32
N TYR A 33 13.07 1.92 -19.53
CA TYR A 33 12.96 3.37 -19.30
C TYR A 33 14.28 4.11 -19.13
N SER A 34 14.34 5.31 -19.70
CA SER A 34 15.49 6.20 -19.54
C SER A 34 15.30 7.31 -18.48
N ASN A 35 14.06 7.58 -18.01
CA ASN A 35 13.75 8.83 -17.31
C ASN A 35 13.03 8.69 -15.95
N ARG A 36 13.05 7.51 -15.31
CA ARG A 36 12.44 7.31 -13.97
C ARG A 36 13.26 6.33 -13.13
N THR A 37 13.01 6.32 -11.83
CA THR A 37 13.66 5.41 -10.88
C THR A 37 12.72 4.27 -10.48
N THR A 38 13.15 3.02 -10.55
CA THR A 38 12.43 1.84 -10.04
C THR A 38 13.37 0.99 -9.20
N ILE A 39 13.37 1.18 -7.88
CA ILE A 39 14.31 0.50 -6.99
C ILE A 39 13.66 0.11 -5.68
N CYS A 40 14.20 -0.91 -5.03
CA CYS A 40 13.94 -1.15 -3.63
C CYS A 40 14.87 -0.29 -2.76
N ARG A 41 14.28 0.43 -1.80
CA ARG A 41 14.98 1.36 -0.91
C ARG A 41 15.29 0.79 0.46
N ALA A 42 14.49 -0.16 0.92
CA ALA A 42 14.70 -0.82 2.20
C ALA A 42 13.91 -2.12 2.30
N TYR A 43 14.30 -2.96 3.24
CA TYR A 43 13.45 -4.04 3.73
C TYR A 43 13.47 -4.09 5.26
N ILE A 44 12.44 -4.70 5.84
CA ILE A 44 12.34 -4.98 7.27
C ILE A 44 12.76 -6.43 7.51
N THR A 45 13.62 -6.65 8.50
CA THR A 45 14.02 -8.00 8.93
C THR A 45 12.93 -8.65 9.77
N GLU A 46 13.01 -9.96 10.00
CA GLU A 46 12.10 -10.68 10.92
C GLU A 46 12.14 -10.16 12.37
N ASN A 47 13.24 -9.50 12.74
CA ASN A 47 13.44 -8.82 14.02
C ASN A 47 12.91 -7.38 14.03
N SER A 48 12.15 -6.99 13.00
CA SER A 48 11.55 -5.66 12.85
C SER A 48 12.58 -4.53 12.67
N GLU A 49 13.78 -4.84 12.16
CA GLU A 49 14.84 -3.86 11.90
C GLU A 49 14.82 -3.38 10.44
N VAL A 50 15.10 -2.09 10.23
CA VAL A 50 15.16 -1.50 8.88
C VAL A 50 16.56 -1.70 8.29
N VAL A 51 16.64 -2.34 7.14
CA VAL A 51 17.87 -2.43 6.34
C VAL A 51 17.71 -1.58 5.09
N VAL A 52 18.56 -0.56 4.96
CA VAL A 52 18.54 0.38 3.84
C VAL A 52 19.32 -0.19 2.66
N LEU A 53 18.70 -0.13 1.48
CA LEU A 53 19.28 -0.57 0.21
C LEU A 53 19.48 0.65 -0.68
N PRO A 54 20.73 1.05 -0.98
CA PRO A 54 20.98 2.27 -1.76
C PRO A 54 20.33 2.26 -3.14
N HIS A 55 20.53 1.16 -3.90
CA HIS A 55 20.07 0.97 -5.28
C HIS A 55 19.87 -0.52 -5.60
N ALA A 56 19.03 -1.22 -4.84
CA ALA A 56 18.74 -2.63 -5.14
C ALA A 56 17.58 -2.73 -6.13
N SER A 57 17.70 -3.59 -7.15
CA SER A 57 16.57 -3.93 -8.03
C SER A 57 15.58 -4.89 -7.36
N GLN A 58 16.02 -5.62 -6.34
CA GLN A 58 15.23 -6.65 -5.67
C GLN A 58 15.33 -6.55 -4.15
N CYS A 59 14.24 -6.90 -3.46
CA CYS A 59 14.23 -7.06 -2.01
C CYS A 59 12.98 -7.82 -1.53
N GLY A 60 13.02 -8.25 -0.26
CA GLY A 60 11.96 -9.08 0.32
C GLY A 60 12.00 -10.52 -0.18
N TYR A 61 10.99 -11.30 0.20
CA TYR A 61 10.94 -12.73 -0.14
C TYR A 61 10.23 -12.94 -1.48
N LEU A 62 11.01 -13.11 -2.55
CA LEU A 62 10.52 -13.12 -3.94
C LEU A 62 9.62 -14.32 -4.32
N THR A 63 9.39 -15.27 -3.41
CA THR A 63 8.46 -16.40 -3.66
C THR A 63 7.00 -15.96 -3.66
N HIS A 64 6.69 -14.79 -3.09
CA HIS A 64 5.38 -14.18 -3.12
C HIS A 64 5.45 -12.81 -3.79
N THR A 65 4.98 -12.70 -5.03
CA THR A 65 5.14 -11.51 -5.86
C THR A 65 4.10 -10.41 -5.59
N HIS A 66 3.43 -10.41 -4.42
CA HIS A 66 2.35 -9.47 -4.13
C HIS A 66 2.78 -8.00 -4.29
N GLY A 67 3.90 -7.61 -3.67
CA GLY A 67 4.46 -6.26 -3.83
C GLY A 67 4.89 -5.92 -5.26
N GLN A 68 5.44 -6.88 -6.01
CA GLN A 68 5.77 -6.71 -7.43
C GLN A 68 4.52 -6.41 -8.26
N VAL A 69 3.43 -7.18 -8.08
CA VAL A 69 2.16 -6.98 -8.80
C VAL A 69 1.55 -5.63 -8.44
N VAL A 70 1.58 -5.26 -7.16
CA VAL A 70 1.12 -3.94 -6.70
C VAL A 70 1.93 -2.80 -7.34
N ALA A 71 3.26 -2.93 -7.39
CA ALA A 71 4.12 -1.95 -8.05
C ALA A 71 3.90 -1.87 -9.56
N ASP A 72 3.64 -3.00 -10.22
CA ASP A 72 3.36 -3.08 -11.66
C ASP A 72 2.03 -2.39 -11.99
N MET A 73 0.95 -2.65 -11.23
CA MET A 73 -0.31 -1.92 -11.40
C MET A 73 -0.16 -0.40 -11.17
N ALA A 74 0.74 0.01 -10.28
CA ALA A 74 0.99 1.42 -10.01
C ALA A 74 1.74 2.10 -11.17
N GLY A 75 2.81 1.49 -11.66
CA GLY A 75 3.70 2.13 -12.62
C GLY A 75 4.56 1.17 -13.43
N GLY A 76 4.05 0.00 -13.80
CA GLY A 76 4.56 -0.79 -14.91
C GLY A 76 4.35 -0.11 -16.26
N ASP A 77 4.94 -0.67 -17.30
CA ASP A 77 4.98 -0.10 -18.65
C ASP A 77 3.69 -0.21 -19.41
N LYS A 78 3.16 -1.42 -19.41
CA LYS A 78 1.96 -1.77 -20.13
C LYS A 78 0.77 -1.72 -19.19
N SER A 79 0.97 -2.11 -17.93
CA SER A 79 -0.13 -2.30 -16.97
C SER A 79 -0.32 -1.12 -16.01
N GLY A 80 0.69 -0.25 -15.86
CA GLY A 80 0.73 0.77 -14.84
C GLY A 80 -0.12 2.01 -15.13
N ALA A 81 -0.84 2.49 -14.11
CA ALA A 81 -1.60 3.74 -14.19
C ALA A 81 -0.70 4.99 -14.32
N ALA A 82 0.48 4.97 -13.70
CA ALA A 82 1.45 6.07 -13.64
C ALA A 82 2.83 5.63 -14.13
N LYS A 83 2.91 5.20 -15.40
CA LYS A 83 4.12 4.65 -16.04
C LYS A 83 5.38 5.53 -15.97
N ASN A 84 5.25 6.85 -15.79
CA ASN A 84 6.36 7.79 -15.70
C ASN A 84 6.77 8.12 -14.26
N ALA A 85 6.07 7.59 -13.25
CA ALA A 85 6.41 7.80 -11.84
C ALA A 85 7.67 7.03 -11.43
N ASN A 86 8.39 7.59 -10.46
CA ASN A 86 9.40 6.85 -9.71
C ASN A 86 8.69 5.85 -8.80
N ILE A 87 9.14 4.61 -8.80
CA ILE A 87 8.62 3.55 -7.93
C ILE A 87 9.69 3.14 -6.93
N TYR A 88 9.35 3.21 -5.65
CA TYR A 88 10.21 2.80 -4.55
C TYR A 88 9.55 1.68 -3.76
N GLY A 89 10.18 0.50 -3.74
CA GLY A 89 9.77 -0.60 -2.88
C GLY A 89 10.33 -0.45 -1.46
N VAL A 90 9.49 -0.69 -0.46
CA VAL A 90 9.91 -0.94 0.94
C VAL A 90 9.32 -2.28 1.36
N ALA A 91 10.17 -3.30 1.47
CA ALA A 91 9.73 -4.65 1.75
C ALA A 91 9.48 -4.88 3.24
N ILE A 92 8.41 -5.60 3.59
CA ILE A 92 8.12 -6.08 4.94
C ILE A 92 8.08 -7.61 4.98
N PRO A 93 8.48 -8.25 6.09
CA PRO A 93 8.45 -9.69 6.19
C PRO A 93 7.00 -10.19 6.18
N GLU A 94 6.85 -11.36 5.60
CA GLU A 94 5.61 -12.14 5.58
C GLU A 94 5.91 -13.48 6.25
N SER A 95 5.01 -13.98 7.08
CA SER A 95 5.21 -15.27 7.76
C SER A 95 5.29 -16.42 6.76
N ASP A 96 6.21 -17.34 6.99
CA ASP A 96 6.25 -18.61 6.27
C ASP A 96 5.03 -19.49 6.59
N GLY A 97 4.46 -20.13 5.57
CA GLY A 97 3.37 -21.10 5.71
C GLY A 97 2.26 -20.99 4.66
N GLU A 98 1.23 -21.83 4.78
CA GLU A 98 0.06 -21.83 3.88
C GLU A 98 -0.76 -20.53 3.99
N LYS A 99 -0.78 -19.94 5.18
CA LYS A 99 -1.41 -18.64 5.44
C LYS A 99 -0.31 -17.63 5.73
N LYS A 100 -0.21 -16.67 4.82
CA LYS A 100 0.74 -15.59 4.84
C LYS A 100 0.19 -14.43 5.66
N TYR A 101 0.95 -14.01 6.66
CA TYR A 101 0.58 -12.90 7.55
C TYR A 101 1.68 -11.86 7.59
N ILE A 102 1.25 -10.60 7.67
CA ILE A 102 2.10 -9.46 7.96
C ILE A 102 1.79 -9.01 9.38
N TYR A 103 2.80 -8.56 10.13
CA TYR A 103 2.60 -8.06 11.48
C TYR A 103 2.78 -6.54 11.56
N LEU A 104 1.93 -5.88 12.35
CA LEU A 104 2.00 -4.43 12.56
C LEU A 104 3.36 -3.99 13.14
N LYS A 105 3.99 -4.85 13.96
CA LYS A 105 5.33 -4.60 14.52
C LYS A 105 6.41 -4.40 13.45
N ASP A 106 6.22 -4.94 12.25
CA ASP A 106 7.14 -4.82 11.12
C ASP A 106 6.77 -3.64 10.20
N VAL A 107 5.47 -3.34 10.11
CA VAL A 107 4.94 -2.19 9.35
C VAL A 107 5.30 -0.85 10.00
N LEU A 108 5.24 -0.73 11.33
CA LEU A 108 5.52 0.54 12.01
C LEU A 108 6.98 1.04 11.80
N PRO A 109 8.03 0.21 11.92
CA PRO A 109 9.39 0.60 11.55
C PRO A 109 9.52 1.05 10.09
N ALA A 110 8.86 0.37 9.14
CA ALA A 110 8.87 0.75 7.73
C ALA A 110 8.25 2.14 7.50
N LEU A 111 7.09 2.40 8.11
CA LEU A 111 6.44 3.70 8.02
C LEU A 111 7.25 4.81 8.66
N ASN A 112 7.91 4.55 9.80
CA ASN A 112 8.82 5.50 10.42
C ASN A 112 10.04 5.80 9.54
N TYR A 113 10.58 4.79 8.86
CA TYR A 113 11.65 4.98 7.87
C TYR A 113 11.18 5.86 6.70
N ILE A 114 10.02 5.55 6.12
CA ILE A 114 9.41 6.35 5.04
C ILE A 114 9.19 7.79 5.49
N LEU A 115 8.54 7.98 6.63
CA LEU A 115 8.27 9.29 7.23
C LEU A 115 9.56 10.10 7.40
N LYS A 116 10.63 9.47 7.87
CA LYS A 116 11.89 10.17 8.16
C LYS A 116 12.66 10.53 6.89
N TYR A 117 12.75 9.63 5.91
CA TYR A 117 13.76 9.73 4.85
C TYR A 117 13.23 9.79 3.42
N MET A 118 11.99 9.39 3.14
CA MET A 118 11.54 9.17 1.76
C MET A 118 10.51 10.18 1.25
N ILE A 119 9.88 10.96 2.13
CA ILE A 119 8.83 11.90 1.72
C ILE A 119 9.42 13.16 1.08
N ARG A 120 9.08 13.39 -0.19
CA ARG A 120 9.12 14.69 -0.87
C ARG A 120 7.74 15.34 -0.74
N PRO A 121 7.60 16.46 0.00
CA PRO A 121 6.30 17.09 0.22
C PRO A 121 5.54 17.37 -1.09
N HIS A 122 4.26 16.96 -1.14
CA HIS A 122 3.33 17.10 -2.27
C HIS A 122 3.74 16.39 -3.56
N LYS A 123 4.75 15.50 -3.48
CA LYS A 123 5.28 14.72 -4.60
C LYS A 123 5.38 13.23 -4.27
N THR A 124 4.93 12.81 -3.09
CA THR A 124 5.01 11.42 -2.62
C THR A 124 3.63 10.84 -2.39
N ILE A 125 3.38 9.67 -2.97
CA ILE A 125 2.22 8.82 -2.71
C ILE A 125 2.74 7.55 -2.05
N ILE A 126 2.10 7.11 -0.96
CA ILE A 126 2.42 5.85 -0.28
C ILE A 126 1.24 4.92 -0.46
N ASN A 127 1.47 3.79 -1.12
CA ASN A 127 0.49 2.74 -1.29
C ASN A 127 0.69 1.64 -0.24
N ILE A 128 -0.38 1.32 0.47
CA ILE A 128 -0.44 0.26 1.48
C ILE A 128 -1.51 -0.76 1.06
N SER A 129 -1.08 -1.89 0.48
CA SER A 129 -1.99 -2.92 -0.06
C SER A 129 -2.32 -4.04 0.93
N HIS A 130 -2.12 -3.80 2.23
CA HIS A 130 -2.47 -4.72 3.31
C HIS A 130 -3.32 -4.02 4.37
N THR A 131 -4.07 -4.79 5.16
CA THR A 131 -4.92 -4.26 6.22
C THR A 131 -4.67 -4.97 7.55
N PHE A 132 -5.07 -4.32 8.63
CA PHE A 132 -5.17 -4.91 9.96
C PHE A 132 -6.56 -4.68 10.53
N LEU A 133 -7.02 -5.61 11.37
CA LEU A 133 -8.23 -5.46 12.15
C LEU A 133 -7.88 -5.05 13.58
N LEU A 134 -7.98 -3.75 13.86
CA LEU A 134 -7.61 -3.18 15.16
C LEU A 134 -8.83 -2.59 15.86
N LYS A 135 -8.91 -2.75 17.19
CA LYS A 135 -9.91 -2.06 18.00
C LYS A 135 -9.50 -0.59 18.16
N LYS A 136 -10.43 0.34 17.90
CA LYS A 136 -10.22 1.78 18.06
C LYS A 136 -9.75 2.11 19.49
N ASN A 137 -8.91 3.14 19.63
CA ASN A 137 -8.34 3.63 20.89
C ASN A 137 -7.41 2.64 21.62
N THR A 138 -6.97 1.56 20.97
CA THR A 138 -5.86 0.74 21.49
C THR A 138 -4.52 1.37 21.18
N SER A 139 -3.46 0.99 21.92
CA SER A 139 -2.10 1.49 21.67
C SER A 139 -1.67 1.30 20.20
N ASP A 140 -1.92 0.13 19.64
CA ASP A 140 -1.53 -0.21 18.27
C ASP A 140 -2.32 0.58 17.23
N TYR A 141 -3.63 0.77 17.44
CA TYR A 141 -4.46 1.65 16.61
C TYR A 141 -3.91 3.07 16.62
N ASN A 142 -3.68 3.64 17.81
CA ASN A 142 -3.26 5.03 17.97
C ASN A 142 -1.85 5.27 17.38
N LYS A 143 -0.91 4.33 17.59
CA LYS A 143 0.45 4.43 17.01
C LYS A 143 0.41 4.39 15.49
N TYR A 144 -0.42 3.52 14.92
CA TYR A 144 -0.55 3.42 13.47
C TYR A 144 -1.22 4.67 12.89
N GLU A 145 -2.30 5.13 13.49
CA GLU A 145 -2.97 6.36 13.09
C GLU A 145 -2.04 7.58 13.19
N GLU A 146 -1.26 7.68 14.28
CA GLU A 146 -0.30 8.77 14.47
C GLU A 146 0.77 8.82 13.38
N VAL A 147 1.38 7.69 13.02
CA VAL A 147 2.41 7.67 11.96
C VAL A 147 1.81 8.02 10.60
N ILE A 148 0.60 7.54 10.28
CA ILE A 148 -0.10 7.91 9.04
C ILE A 148 -0.42 9.41 9.01
N ASN A 149 -0.94 9.96 10.11
CA ASN A 149 -1.21 11.39 10.23
C ASN A 149 0.06 12.23 10.06
N ASN A 150 1.19 11.79 10.62
CA ASN A 150 2.46 12.49 10.49
C ASN A 150 3.03 12.42 9.07
N ILE A 151 2.83 11.30 8.36
CA ILE A 151 3.15 11.15 6.93
C ILE A 151 2.37 12.17 6.10
N VAL A 152 1.06 12.28 6.33
CA VAL A 152 0.21 13.24 5.59
C VAL A 152 0.54 14.68 5.94
N LYS A 153 0.79 14.99 7.22
CA LYS A 153 1.28 16.32 7.65
C LYS A 153 2.61 16.71 7.00
N LYS A 154 3.47 15.75 6.67
CA LYS A 154 4.72 15.98 5.92
C LYS A 154 4.50 16.20 4.41
N GLY A 155 3.24 16.09 3.95
CA GLY A 155 2.83 16.40 2.58
C GLY A 155 2.73 15.18 1.66
N ALA A 156 2.84 13.95 2.17
CA ALA A 156 2.58 12.76 1.37
C ALA A 156 1.08 12.44 1.33
N ILE A 157 0.66 11.70 0.30
CA ILE A 157 -0.69 11.11 0.21
C ILE A 157 -0.59 9.63 0.58
N VAL A 158 -1.51 9.13 1.42
CA VAL A 158 -1.58 7.71 1.76
C VAL A 158 -2.81 7.10 1.10
N VAL A 159 -2.60 6.02 0.35
CA VAL A 159 -3.64 5.22 -0.31
C VAL A 159 -3.60 3.82 0.28
N ALA A 160 -4.76 3.30 0.71
CA ALA A 160 -4.85 1.97 1.30
C ALA A 160 -6.02 1.17 0.74
N CYS A 161 -5.88 -0.15 0.72
CA CYS A 161 -6.95 -1.04 0.31
C CYS A 161 -8.00 -1.23 1.41
N ALA A 162 -9.26 -1.48 1.01
CA ALA A 162 -10.37 -1.76 1.92
C ALA A 162 -10.35 -3.17 2.53
N GLY A 163 -9.45 -4.04 2.07
CA GLY A 163 -9.44 -5.47 2.40
C GLY A 163 -10.34 -6.30 1.48
N ASN A 164 -10.23 -7.63 1.58
CA ASN A 164 -10.87 -8.59 0.68
C ASN A 164 -11.92 -9.45 1.40
N ASP A 165 -12.35 -9.05 2.59
CA ASP A 165 -13.23 -9.87 3.43
C ASP A 165 -14.73 -9.69 3.11
N ASN A 166 -15.08 -8.85 2.13
CA ASN A 166 -16.47 -8.48 1.80
C ASN A 166 -17.24 -7.95 3.04
N MET A 167 -16.57 -7.16 3.86
CA MET A 167 -17.10 -6.59 5.10
C MET A 167 -17.02 -5.06 5.08
N ASP A 168 -17.91 -4.42 5.83
CA ASP A 168 -17.84 -2.99 6.11
C ASP A 168 -16.54 -2.69 6.87
N VAL A 169 -15.76 -1.75 6.34
CA VAL A 169 -14.46 -1.36 6.89
C VAL A 169 -14.55 -0.80 8.31
N GLU A 170 -15.70 -0.21 8.67
CA GLU A 170 -15.99 0.36 10.00
C GLU A 170 -16.37 -0.71 11.04
N PHE A 171 -16.91 -1.85 10.59
CA PHE A 171 -17.50 -2.88 11.45
C PHE A 171 -17.07 -4.28 11.02
N ASN A 172 -15.77 -4.55 11.08
CA ASN A 172 -15.24 -5.86 10.76
C ASN A 172 -15.23 -6.72 12.02
N THR A 173 -16.32 -7.46 12.25
CA THR A 173 -16.43 -8.50 13.28
C THR A 173 -16.91 -9.80 12.68
N SER A 174 -16.29 -10.91 13.07
CA SER A 174 -16.83 -12.26 12.84
C SER A 174 -18.16 -12.48 13.57
N ASP A 175 -18.46 -11.67 14.58
CA ASP A 175 -19.73 -11.68 15.32
C ASP A 175 -20.61 -10.50 14.89
N SER A 176 -21.56 -10.78 14.01
CA SER A 176 -22.58 -9.86 13.49
C SER A 176 -23.57 -9.34 14.54
N LEU A 177 -23.42 -9.74 15.81
CA LEU A 177 -24.39 -9.47 16.88
C LEU A 177 -24.02 -8.31 17.82
N ASN A 178 -22.77 -7.85 17.86
CA ASN A 178 -22.34 -6.74 18.73
C ASN A 178 -21.49 -5.69 17.99
N LYS A 179 -22.14 -4.91 17.13
CA LYS A 179 -21.53 -3.79 16.37
C LYS A 179 -20.85 -2.69 17.21
N LYS A 180 -21.03 -2.69 18.54
CA LYS A 180 -20.53 -1.65 19.45
C LYS A 180 -19.05 -1.76 19.81
N ASP A 181 -18.42 -2.92 19.59
CA ASP A 181 -17.00 -3.18 19.93
C ASP A 181 -16.14 -3.56 18.71
N GLY A 182 -16.63 -3.28 17.50
CA GLY A 182 -16.05 -3.78 16.26
C GLY A 182 -14.60 -3.34 16.02
N LYS A 183 -13.82 -4.25 15.42
CA LYS A 183 -12.50 -3.91 14.90
C LYS A 183 -12.69 -3.11 13.60
N LYS A 184 -11.82 -2.12 13.42
CA LYS A 184 -11.75 -1.33 12.21
C LYS A 184 -10.71 -1.91 11.27
N THR A 185 -11.00 -1.83 9.97
CA THR A 185 -10.04 -2.16 8.92
C THR A 185 -9.11 -0.96 8.70
N VAL A 186 -7.89 -1.06 9.20
CA VAL A 186 -6.89 0.03 9.17
C VAL A 186 -5.73 -0.33 8.22
N PRO A 187 -5.12 0.64 7.52
CA PRO A 187 -5.30 2.09 7.68
C PRO A 187 -6.42 2.70 6.84
N CYS A 188 -7.21 1.90 6.11
CA CYS A 188 -8.32 2.37 5.27
C CYS A 188 -9.29 3.30 6.01
N THR A 189 -9.66 2.98 7.26
CA THR A 189 -10.61 3.77 8.06
C THR A 189 -10.02 4.98 8.78
N PHE A 190 -8.72 5.29 8.57
CA PHE A 190 -8.16 6.53 9.11
C PHE A 190 -8.56 7.71 8.23
N ASP A 191 -8.92 8.85 8.86
CA ASP A 191 -9.36 10.06 8.15
C ASP A 191 -8.31 10.61 7.16
N SER A 192 -7.02 10.35 7.44
CA SER A 192 -5.90 10.78 6.61
C SER A 192 -5.56 9.82 5.45
N THR A 193 -6.40 8.81 5.20
CA THR A 193 -6.15 7.79 4.18
C THR A 193 -7.20 7.85 3.08
N ILE A 194 -6.78 7.71 1.83
CA ILE A 194 -7.70 7.39 0.73
C ILE A 194 -7.93 5.88 0.74
N CYS A 195 -9.14 5.47 1.15
CA CYS A 195 -9.52 4.06 1.13
C CYS A 195 -10.08 3.63 -0.25
N VAL A 196 -9.58 2.52 -0.77
CA VAL A 196 -9.90 2.00 -2.11
C VAL A 196 -10.47 0.59 -2.03
N GLY A 197 -11.72 0.40 -2.46
CA GLY A 197 -12.42 -0.89 -2.51
C GLY A 197 -12.47 -1.49 -3.91
N GLY A 198 -12.37 -2.82 -4.04
CA GLY A 198 -12.28 -3.52 -5.32
C GLY A 198 -13.58 -3.57 -6.13
N ILE A 199 -13.49 -3.44 -7.46
CA ILE A 199 -14.58 -3.73 -8.40
C ILE A 199 -14.13 -4.78 -9.43
N ASP A 200 -15.05 -5.63 -9.87
CA ASP A 200 -14.82 -6.55 -11.00
C ASP A 200 -15.41 -5.96 -12.29
N SER A 201 -14.66 -6.04 -13.38
CA SER A 201 -15.08 -5.70 -14.75
C SER A 201 -16.38 -6.38 -15.21
N GLN A 202 -16.73 -7.55 -14.66
CA GLN A 202 -18.01 -8.21 -14.97
C GLN A 202 -19.23 -7.47 -14.39
N GLN A 203 -19.06 -6.66 -13.34
CA GLN A 203 -20.16 -5.92 -12.69
C GLN A 203 -20.59 -4.66 -13.46
N ILE A 204 -19.90 -4.28 -14.54
CA ILE A 204 -20.24 -3.10 -15.36
C ILE A 204 -21.61 -3.30 -16.05
N SER A 205 -22.03 -4.54 -16.34
CA SER A 205 -23.39 -4.80 -16.86
C SER A 205 -24.50 -4.52 -15.85
N ASP A 206 -24.20 -4.62 -14.55
CA ASP A 206 -25.20 -4.49 -13.48
C ASP A 206 -25.36 -3.03 -13.03
N TYR A 207 -24.27 -2.24 -13.09
CA TYR A 207 -24.31 -0.81 -12.78
C TYR A 207 -25.11 0.03 -13.79
N ASN A 208 -25.14 -0.38 -15.06
CA ASN A 208 -25.95 0.30 -16.08
C ASN A 208 -27.47 0.19 -15.85
N ASN A 209 -27.93 -0.69 -14.95
CA ASN A 209 -29.34 -0.82 -14.57
C ASN A 209 -29.72 -0.02 -13.30
N LEU A 210 -28.76 0.61 -12.62
CA LEU A 210 -28.97 1.33 -11.35
C LEU A 210 -28.92 2.85 -11.48
N PHE A 211 -28.57 3.40 -12.65
CA PHE A 211 -28.53 4.84 -12.94
C PHE A 211 -29.59 5.30 -13.96
N ILE A 212 -30.79 4.69 -13.92
CA ILE A 212 -32.00 5.35 -14.43
C ILE A 212 -32.81 5.81 -13.22
N MET A 213 -32.58 7.06 -12.81
CA MET A 213 -33.53 7.85 -12.03
C MET A 213 -33.47 9.30 -12.51
#